data_AF-A0A226EZ23-F1
#
_entry.id   AF-A0A226EZ23-F1
#
_cell.length_a   1.000
_cell.length_b   1.000
_cell.length_c   1.000
_cell.angle_alpha   90.00
_cell.angle_beta   90.00
_cell.angle_gamma   90.00
#
_symmetry.space_group_name_H-M   'P 1'
#
loop_
_entity.id
_entity.type
_entity.pdbx_description
1 polymer ?
#
loop_
_entity_poly.entity_id
_entity_poly.type
_entity_poly.pdbx_seq_one_letter_code
_entity_poly.pdbx_strand_id
1 'polypeptide(L)'
;EMFQAQVLQIFKMHIKVGQFLKCIPFEYYDTSGKLLKSESAEQLQFFKFQSIISALYAVTMFVNVFVGPLTLTGRFQGLTFSLIYAIAAVSGWNYRMDIIPAQVINFFLQFEEKVIKELPSQGISFLTKALKIVVVLCEFSVVTVPILEFILLSFAPCIPPFMLSMMSNCTTLQTNASWQIQGMQLVIHLFEAWVGLLTLEGPRFSEITKIGNSADIRKCVHFFHSIKILEKSCNAMSLLFLGLVLGIPGIEIVTLFVACIISVLYAAAIFINVCVGPLTLTGRFQGLTFFFTYAIASSSGWNYDVDILPAQIINSFLHFEEKVMKDLTSLLTKVMKIVVALCDLSVIIIPILKFMLLALAPCMPPFILSMMSTCTTLQTNASLQIQGVQLVIHLFEAWVGLLVLASGCAWIIYIGFVCVTCILSYIQVLEREITKIGNVPDIRKCIHLFQSIKILEKSCNAMNRLFLVMVLGTPGIEIVALFVTINLHNDIVMPGFLVFPLAALDATTVNILGFSVAALVHTKSEKLMKSLSERVMWLGNRSLVKREMRALQPLKIQFGSNFVDRSTPLVMQSFCLNRTMTLTLIRSRHMRKQSPSF
;
A
#
# COMPACT_ATOMS: atom_id res chain seq x y z
N GLU A 1 -16.93 13.66 20.46
CA GLU A 1 -15.95 13.40 21.52
C GLU A 1 -15.14 12.11 21.26
N MET A 2 -14.56 11.98 20.07
CA MET A 2 -13.72 10.85 19.69
C MET A 2 -12.23 11.18 19.86
N PHE A 3 -11.81 12.29 19.25
CA PHE A 3 -10.42 12.75 19.22
C PHE A 3 -10.06 13.45 20.55
N GLN A 4 -10.84 14.45 20.96
CA GLN A 4 -10.53 15.39 22.04
C GLN A 4 -10.45 14.72 23.42
N ALA A 5 -11.21 13.64 23.66
CA ALA A 5 -11.27 12.96 24.96
C ALA A 5 -10.27 11.79 25.10
N GLN A 6 -9.98 11.06 24.02
CA GLN A 6 -9.21 9.80 24.10
C GLN A 6 -7.95 9.82 23.23
N VAL A 7 -8.06 10.10 21.92
CA VAL A 7 -6.86 10.20 21.03
C VAL A 7 -5.87 11.21 21.60
N LEU A 8 -6.39 12.38 21.98
CA LEU A 8 -5.61 13.50 22.47
C LEU A 8 -4.77 13.19 23.73
N GLN A 9 -5.12 12.16 24.53
CA GLN A 9 -4.30 11.77 25.68
C GLN A 9 -3.06 10.95 25.29
N ILE A 10 -3.16 10.11 24.25
CA ILE A 10 -2.03 9.29 23.79
C ILE A 10 -1.18 10.09 22.81
N PHE A 11 -1.81 10.99 22.05
CA PHE A 11 -1.16 12.10 21.36
C PHE A 11 -0.21 12.84 22.32
N LYS A 12 -0.69 13.32 23.47
CA LYS A 12 0.16 13.93 24.51
C LYS A 12 1.19 12.98 25.12
N MET A 13 0.95 11.67 25.18
CA MET A 13 1.92 10.72 25.73
C MET A 13 3.10 10.50 24.78
N HIS A 14 2.84 10.18 23.51
CA HIS A 14 3.90 9.99 22.51
C HIS A 14 4.63 11.32 22.23
N ILE A 15 3.98 12.49 22.40
CA ILE A 15 4.70 13.78 22.34
C ILE A 15 5.74 13.85 23.45
N LYS A 16 5.39 13.47 24.68
CA LYS A 16 6.34 13.48 25.81
C LYS A 16 7.46 12.45 25.65
N VAL A 17 7.19 11.31 25.00
CA VAL A 17 8.23 10.32 24.61
C VAL A 17 9.16 10.92 23.55
N GLY A 18 8.62 11.46 22.46
CA GLY A 18 9.41 12.05 21.38
C GLY A 18 10.09 13.39 21.73
N GLN A 19 9.61 14.10 22.75
CA GLN A 19 10.33 15.21 23.38
C GLN A 19 11.49 14.70 24.24
N PHE A 20 11.28 13.64 25.03
CA PHE A 20 12.32 13.02 25.87
C PHE A 20 13.45 12.42 25.02
N LEU A 21 13.12 11.78 23.89
CA LEU A 21 14.08 11.27 22.90
C LEU A 21 14.48 12.33 21.85
N LYS A 22 13.94 13.56 21.97
CA LYS A 22 14.18 14.75 21.12
C LYS A 22 13.94 14.57 19.62
N CYS A 23 13.27 13.49 19.22
CA CYS A 23 12.97 13.08 17.85
C CYS A 23 11.74 13.78 17.23
N ILE A 24 11.02 14.63 17.98
CA ILE A 24 9.84 15.36 17.50
C ILE A 24 10.01 16.88 17.69
N PRO A 25 9.90 17.72 16.64
CA PRO A 25 10.14 19.17 16.70
C PRO A 25 8.90 19.99 17.14
N PHE A 26 7.94 19.35 17.81
CA PHE A 26 6.64 19.93 18.15
C PHE A 26 6.32 19.74 19.64
N GLU A 27 5.51 20.66 20.19
CA GLU A 27 5.08 20.64 21.58
C GLU A 27 3.57 20.90 21.68
N TYR A 28 2.87 20.16 22.55
CA TYR A 28 1.44 20.37 22.78
C TYR A 28 1.21 21.32 23.95
N TYR A 29 0.60 22.47 23.68
CA TYR A 29 0.33 23.50 24.68
C TYR A 29 -1.10 23.34 25.24
N ASP A 30 -1.21 22.78 26.44
CA ASP A 30 -2.47 22.56 27.15
C ASP A 30 -3.33 23.83 27.30
N THR A 31 -2.70 25.01 27.40
CA THR A 31 -3.36 26.32 27.46
C THR A 31 -4.04 26.78 26.16
N SER A 32 -3.66 26.21 25.01
CA SER A 32 -4.12 26.65 23.68
C SER A 32 -4.90 25.59 22.89
N GLY A 33 -4.90 24.34 23.38
CA GLY A 33 -5.51 23.20 22.71
C GLY A 33 -4.78 22.73 21.44
N LYS A 34 -3.52 23.17 21.22
CA LYS A 34 -2.83 23.08 19.92
C LYS A 34 -1.43 22.48 20.03
N LEU A 35 -1.05 21.79 18.96
CA LEU A 35 0.32 21.43 18.63
C LEU A 35 1.02 22.64 18.01
N LEU A 36 2.07 23.16 18.64
CA LEU A 36 2.93 24.21 18.10
C LEU A 36 4.33 23.64 17.83
N LYS A 37 5.17 24.40 17.13
CA LYS A 37 6.59 24.07 16.97
C LYS A 37 7.32 24.33 18.28
N SER A 38 8.29 23.48 18.61
CA SER A 38 9.14 23.67 19.79
C SER A 38 9.90 24.98 19.73
N GLU A 39 9.97 25.68 20.86
CA GLU A 39 10.77 26.90 21.05
C GLU A 39 12.22 26.56 21.48
N SER A 40 12.47 25.32 21.91
CA SER A 40 13.80 24.84 22.33
C SER A 40 14.74 24.69 21.13
N ALA A 41 15.65 25.66 20.97
CA ALA A 41 16.68 25.62 19.94
C ALA A 41 17.56 24.35 20.02
N GLU A 42 17.79 23.83 21.22
CA GLU A 42 18.55 22.58 21.44
C GLU A 42 17.78 21.36 20.90
N GLN A 43 16.49 21.24 21.19
CA GLN A 43 15.64 20.15 20.66
C GLN A 43 15.55 20.20 19.14
N LEU A 44 15.38 21.40 18.56
CA LEU A 44 15.36 21.57 17.10
C LEU A 44 16.72 21.27 16.42
N GLN A 45 17.85 21.48 17.11
CA GLN A 45 19.17 21.07 16.63
C GLN A 45 19.36 19.55 16.72
N PHE A 46 18.97 18.94 17.84
CA PHE A 46 19.10 17.50 18.06
C PHE A 46 18.22 16.69 17.09
N PHE A 47 16.97 17.10 16.87
CA PHE A 47 16.08 16.51 15.86
C PHE A 47 16.68 16.51 14.44
N LYS A 48 17.31 17.63 14.05
CA LYS A 48 18.02 17.74 12.76
C LYS A 48 19.24 16.83 12.68
N PHE A 49 19.99 16.72 13.77
CA PHE A 49 21.14 15.83 13.88
C PHE A 49 20.72 14.35 13.76
N GLN A 50 19.64 13.94 14.44
CA GLN A 50 19.04 12.61 14.30
C GLN A 50 18.57 12.35 12.86
N SER A 51 17.88 13.30 12.23
CA SER A 51 17.44 13.18 10.82
C SER A 51 18.64 12.95 9.87
N ILE A 52 19.75 13.66 10.10
CA ILE A 52 21.00 13.46 9.35
C ILE A 52 21.59 12.07 9.64
N ILE A 53 21.63 11.61 10.90
CA ILE A 53 22.13 10.28 11.27
C ILE A 53 21.31 9.16 10.60
N SER A 54 19.98 9.18 10.70
CA SER A 54 19.12 8.16 10.07
C SER A 54 19.28 8.12 8.55
N ALA A 55 19.43 9.27 7.89
CA ALA A 55 19.71 9.33 6.45
C ALA A 55 21.11 8.80 6.10
N LEU A 56 22.15 9.17 6.85
CA LEU A 56 23.50 8.64 6.66
C LEU A 56 23.55 7.13 6.89
N TYR A 57 22.89 6.62 7.94
CA TYR A 57 22.81 5.20 8.25
C TYR A 57 22.08 4.41 7.16
N ALA A 58 20.94 4.90 6.66
CA ALA A 58 20.23 4.29 5.54
C ALA A 58 21.09 4.25 4.25
N VAL A 59 21.83 5.32 3.97
CA VAL A 59 22.79 5.37 2.85
C VAL A 59 23.96 4.40 3.08
N THR A 60 24.50 4.29 4.29
CA THR A 60 25.60 3.37 4.60
C THR A 60 25.15 1.90 4.51
N MET A 61 23.94 1.56 4.97
CA MET A 61 23.33 0.25 4.72
C MET A 61 23.15 -0.02 3.23
N PHE A 62 22.68 0.96 2.45
CA PHE A 62 22.52 0.83 1.00
C PHE A 62 23.86 0.58 0.30
N VAL A 63 24.90 1.35 0.65
CA VAL A 63 26.26 1.16 0.11
C VAL A 63 26.82 -0.23 0.50
N ASN A 64 26.62 -0.69 1.73
CA ASN A 64 26.99 -2.06 2.14
C ASN A 64 26.28 -3.12 1.27
N VAL A 65 24.97 -2.97 1.06
CA VAL A 65 24.15 -3.90 0.25
C VAL A 65 24.64 -4.03 -1.20
N PHE A 66 25.03 -2.92 -1.84
CA PHE A 66 25.42 -2.94 -3.26
C PHE A 66 26.92 -3.15 -3.50
N VAL A 67 27.77 -2.58 -2.65
CA VAL A 67 29.24 -2.53 -2.82
C VAL A 67 29.98 -3.51 -1.90
N GLY A 68 29.42 -3.84 -0.74
CA GLY A 68 30.08 -4.68 0.28
C GLY A 68 30.35 -6.13 -0.16
N PRO A 69 31.27 -6.84 0.53
CA PRO A 69 31.67 -8.23 0.23
C PRO A 69 30.59 -9.26 0.62
N LEU A 70 29.32 -8.84 0.64
CA LEU A 70 28.17 -9.66 0.98
C LEU A 70 27.89 -10.73 -0.09
N THR A 71 27.59 -11.95 0.37
CA THR A 71 27.00 -13.01 -0.46
C THR A 71 25.68 -12.54 -1.06
N LEU A 72 25.25 -13.12 -2.19
CA LEU A 72 24.02 -12.70 -2.86
C LEU A 72 22.79 -12.75 -1.94
N THR A 73 22.68 -13.79 -1.10
CA THR A 73 21.63 -13.91 -0.06
C THR A 73 21.72 -12.76 0.95
N GLY A 74 22.93 -12.44 1.42
CA GLY A 74 23.19 -11.32 2.32
C GLY A 74 22.83 -9.97 1.71
N ARG A 75 23.06 -9.78 0.40
CA ARG A 75 22.63 -8.57 -0.32
C ARG A 75 21.10 -8.43 -0.34
N PHE A 76 20.34 -9.51 -0.53
CA PHE A 76 18.87 -9.44 -0.52
C PHE A 76 18.25 -9.31 0.88
N GLN A 77 18.81 -9.98 1.89
CA GLN A 77 18.45 -9.74 3.30
C GLN A 77 18.74 -8.30 3.69
N GLY A 78 19.95 -7.82 3.37
CA GLY A 78 20.36 -6.44 3.60
C GLY A 78 19.49 -5.42 2.87
N LEU A 79 19.10 -5.68 1.62
CA LEU A 79 18.21 -4.81 0.85
C LEU A 79 16.84 -4.65 1.52
N THR A 80 16.32 -5.70 2.16
CA THR A 80 15.04 -5.65 2.89
C THR A 80 15.09 -4.64 4.04
N PHE A 81 16.08 -4.78 4.93
CA PHE A 81 16.25 -3.83 6.04
C PHE A 81 16.67 -2.44 5.55
N SER A 82 17.55 -2.34 4.55
CA SER A 82 17.96 -1.07 3.94
C SER A 82 16.77 -0.30 3.35
N LEU A 83 15.80 -0.98 2.74
CA LEU A 83 14.55 -0.36 2.27
C LEU A 83 13.65 0.08 3.43
N ILE A 84 13.53 -0.70 4.51
CA ILE A 84 12.79 -0.28 5.72
C ILE A 84 13.40 0.98 6.33
N TYR A 85 14.73 0.98 6.53
CA TYR A 85 15.47 2.14 7.04
C TYR A 85 15.42 3.35 6.10
N ALA A 86 15.49 3.15 4.78
CA ALA A 86 15.36 4.23 3.82
C ALA A 86 13.94 4.83 3.79
N ILE A 87 12.88 4.00 3.80
CA ILE A 87 11.49 4.46 3.88
C ILE A 87 11.27 5.26 5.16
N ALA A 88 11.72 4.74 6.30
CA ALA A 88 11.51 5.36 7.60
C ALA A 88 12.39 6.61 7.83
N ALA A 89 13.61 6.67 7.26
CA ALA A 89 14.40 7.89 7.23
C ALA A 89 13.79 8.97 6.31
N VAL A 90 13.15 8.57 5.20
CA VAL A 90 12.48 9.49 4.25
C VAL A 90 11.15 10.02 4.81
N SER A 91 10.31 9.18 5.44
CA SER A 91 9.10 9.66 6.13
C SER A 91 9.43 10.43 7.41
N GLY A 92 10.57 10.11 8.05
CA GLY A 92 11.13 10.90 9.15
C GLY A 92 11.68 12.27 8.74
N TRP A 93 11.92 12.53 7.44
CA TRP A 93 12.69 13.68 6.96
C TRP A 93 11.92 15.01 7.00
N ASN A 94 11.86 15.65 8.18
CA ASN A 94 11.34 17.01 8.34
C ASN A 94 12.43 18.04 8.70
N TYR A 95 13.57 18.03 7.99
CA TYR A 95 14.70 18.92 8.26
C TYR A 95 14.34 20.43 8.22
N ARG A 96 13.33 20.81 7.43
CA ARG A 96 12.81 22.18 7.33
C ARG A 96 11.89 22.57 8.50
N MET A 97 11.41 21.60 9.27
CA MET A 97 10.40 21.76 10.34
C MET A 97 9.09 22.35 9.79
N ASP A 98 8.63 21.79 8.67
CA ASP A 98 7.38 22.18 8.01
C ASP A 98 6.19 21.90 8.94
N ILE A 99 5.40 22.94 9.18
CA ILE A 99 4.31 22.96 10.17
C ILE A 99 3.01 22.31 9.67
N ILE A 100 2.99 21.81 8.44
CA ILE A 100 1.77 21.31 7.77
C ILE A 100 1.12 20.14 8.54
N PRO A 101 1.84 19.11 9.04
CA PRO A 101 1.22 18.04 9.83
C PRO A 101 0.57 18.58 11.12
N ALA A 102 1.26 19.51 11.81
CA ALA A 102 0.72 20.15 13.01
C ALA A 102 -0.51 21.01 12.71
N GLN A 103 -0.55 21.71 11.56
CA GLN A 103 -1.73 22.45 11.11
C GLN A 103 -2.92 21.54 10.80
N VAL A 104 -2.71 20.38 10.18
CA VAL A 104 -3.76 19.39 9.93
C VAL A 104 -4.35 18.85 11.24
N ILE A 105 -3.51 18.49 12.21
CA ILE A 105 -3.94 18.05 13.54
C ILE A 105 -4.71 19.18 14.27
N ASN A 106 -4.18 20.40 14.26
CA ASN A 106 -4.84 21.58 14.84
C ASN A 106 -6.18 21.93 14.15
N PHE A 107 -6.36 21.56 12.88
CA PHE A 107 -7.62 21.70 12.17
C PHE A 107 -8.64 20.65 12.65
N PHE A 108 -8.25 19.38 12.78
CA PHE A 108 -9.13 18.34 13.32
C PHE A 108 -9.58 18.63 14.76
N LEU A 109 -8.66 19.08 15.63
CA LEU A 109 -8.98 19.46 17.01
C LEU A 109 -9.99 20.63 17.07
N GLN A 110 -9.82 21.65 16.23
CA GLN A 110 -10.77 22.76 16.12
C GLN A 110 -12.09 22.37 15.45
N PHE A 111 -12.08 21.41 14.53
CA PHE A 111 -13.28 20.91 13.86
C PHE A 111 -14.15 20.12 14.84
N GLU A 112 -13.59 19.17 15.59
CA GLU A 112 -14.35 18.46 16.63
C GLU A 112 -14.89 19.44 17.69
N GLU A 113 -14.04 20.36 18.18
CA GLU A 113 -14.44 21.34 19.19
C GLU A 113 -15.63 22.20 18.75
N LYS A 114 -15.70 22.60 17.48
CA LYS A 114 -16.75 23.51 16.98
C LYS A 114 -17.97 22.80 16.40
N VAL A 115 -17.81 21.64 15.79
CA VAL A 115 -18.87 20.99 15.00
C VAL A 115 -19.47 19.78 15.71
N ILE A 116 -18.71 19.07 16.54
CA ILE A 116 -19.16 17.82 17.18
C ILE A 116 -19.71 18.08 18.60
N LYS A 117 -19.33 19.17 19.27
CA LYS A 117 -19.94 19.57 20.56
C LYS A 117 -21.43 19.97 20.44
N GLU A 118 -21.89 20.34 19.25
CA GLU A 118 -23.31 20.67 18.99
C GLU A 118 -24.18 19.45 18.65
N LEU A 119 -23.56 18.29 18.40
CA LEU A 119 -24.27 17.05 18.05
C LEU A 119 -24.56 16.22 19.32
N PRO A 120 -25.76 15.61 19.44
CA PRO A 120 -26.07 14.73 20.56
C PRO A 120 -25.13 13.52 20.60
N SER A 121 -24.72 13.13 21.80
CA SER A 121 -23.65 12.14 22.03
C SER A 121 -24.01 10.73 21.55
N GLN A 122 -23.75 10.44 20.28
CA GLN A 122 -23.80 9.09 19.74
C GLN A 122 -22.76 8.19 20.43
N GLY A 123 -23.17 6.97 20.76
CA GLY A 123 -22.33 6.02 21.49
C GLY A 123 -21.04 5.68 20.74
N ILE A 124 -19.93 5.50 21.49
CA ILE A 124 -18.59 5.25 20.94
C ILE A 124 -18.62 4.08 19.95
N SER A 125 -18.35 4.39 18.68
CA SER A 125 -18.41 3.44 17.58
C SER A 125 -17.46 2.25 17.75
N PHE A 126 -17.78 1.13 17.11
CA PHE A 126 -16.89 -0.04 17.05
C PHE A 126 -15.54 0.31 16.41
N LEU A 127 -15.56 1.11 15.33
CA LEU A 127 -14.37 1.60 14.63
C LEU A 127 -13.44 2.37 15.58
N THR A 128 -13.98 3.27 16.41
CA THR A 128 -13.22 3.98 17.45
C THR A 128 -12.54 3.00 18.41
N LYS A 129 -13.25 1.94 18.84
CA LYS A 129 -12.70 0.95 19.78
C LYS A 129 -11.63 0.05 19.14
N ALA A 130 -11.71 -0.22 17.84
CA ALA A 130 -10.70 -0.96 17.09
C ALA A 130 -9.44 -0.12 16.84
N LEU A 131 -9.59 1.08 16.29
CA LEU A 131 -8.51 2.05 16.05
C LEU A 131 -7.77 2.40 17.36
N LYS A 132 -8.52 2.43 18.47
CA LYS A 132 -8.03 2.51 19.83
C LYS A 132 -7.10 1.37 20.26
N ILE A 133 -7.36 0.11 19.89
CA ILE A 133 -6.48 -1.02 20.24
C ILE A 133 -5.21 -0.99 19.38
N VAL A 134 -5.37 -0.69 18.10
CA VAL A 134 -4.31 -0.80 17.09
C VAL A 134 -3.08 0.04 17.44
N VAL A 135 -3.24 1.25 17.96
CA VAL A 135 -2.08 2.09 18.28
C VAL A 135 -1.38 1.71 19.58
N VAL A 136 -2.01 1.03 20.54
CA VAL A 136 -1.24 0.36 21.61
C VAL A 136 -0.25 -0.64 21.01
N LEU A 137 -0.64 -1.34 19.94
CA LEU A 137 0.21 -2.29 19.24
C LEU A 137 1.27 -1.58 18.38
N CYS A 138 1.01 -0.37 17.88
CA CYS A 138 2.02 0.47 17.20
C CYS A 138 3.05 1.05 18.19
N GLU A 139 2.62 1.65 19.30
CA GLU A 139 3.51 2.14 20.37
C GLU A 139 4.36 0.98 20.92
N PHE A 140 3.75 -0.19 21.13
CA PHE A 140 4.47 -1.38 21.57
C PHE A 140 5.45 -1.90 20.51
N SER A 141 5.11 -1.87 19.22
CA SER A 141 6.01 -2.35 18.15
C SER A 141 7.18 -1.41 17.88
N VAL A 142 7.01 -0.08 18.01
CA VAL A 142 8.10 0.90 17.93
C VAL A 142 9.18 0.64 18.98
N VAL A 143 8.80 0.23 20.19
CA VAL A 143 9.77 -0.16 21.25
C VAL A 143 10.25 -1.61 21.08
N THR A 144 9.38 -2.53 20.64
CA THR A 144 9.70 -3.96 20.57
C THR A 144 10.61 -4.31 19.39
N VAL A 145 10.50 -3.66 18.24
CA VAL A 145 11.35 -3.95 17.07
C VAL A 145 12.83 -3.68 17.36
N PRO A 146 13.25 -2.53 17.92
CA PRO A 146 14.63 -2.29 18.37
C PRO A 146 15.14 -3.28 19.42
N ILE A 147 14.27 -3.75 20.32
CA ILE A 147 14.63 -4.77 21.31
C ILE A 147 14.87 -6.13 20.64
N LEU A 148 14.02 -6.52 19.68
CA LEU A 148 14.20 -7.75 18.90
C LEU A 148 15.42 -7.67 17.97
N GLU A 149 15.72 -6.49 17.42
CA GLU A 149 16.92 -6.20 16.63
C GLU A 149 18.19 -6.30 17.48
N PHE A 150 18.21 -5.69 18.67
CA PHE A 150 19.30 -5.85 19.64
C PHE A 150 19.54 -7.32 20.02
N ILE A 151 18.47 -8.08 20.25
CA ILE A 151 18.54 -9.52 20.55
C ILE A 151 19.06 -10.31 19.35
N LEU A 152 18.58 -10.03 18.14
CA LEU A 152 19.02 -10.67 16.90
C LEU A 152 20.52 -10.44 16.65
N LEU A 153 20.99 -9.19 16.76
CA LEU A 153 22.40 -8.82 16.67
C LEU A 153 23.25 -9.51 17.74
N SER A 154 22.75 -9.61 18.97
CA SER A 154 23.45 -10.28 20.07
C SER A 154 23.63 -11.79 19.84
N PHE A 155 22.77 -12.45 19.05
CA PHE A 155 22.96 -13.84 18.64
C PHE A 155 23.72 -14.00 17.31
N ALA A 156 23.61 -13.04 16.40
CA ALA A 156 24.13 -13.14 15.04
C ALA A 156 24.66 -11.78 14.52
N PRO A 157 25.80 -11.28 15.07
CA PRO A 157 26.30 -9.93 14.82
C PRO A 157 26.67 -9.65 13.36
N CYS A 158 27.00 -10.69 12.58
CA CYS A 158 27.39 -10.55 11.18
C CYS A 158 26.20 -10.61 10.19
N ILE A 159 24.94 -10.49 10.65
CA ILE A 159 23.77 -10.44 9.76
C ILE A 159 23.79 -9.14 8.92
N PRO A 160 23.62 -9.22 7.59
CA PRO A 160 23.47 -8.03 6.75
C PRO A 160 22.09 -7.37 6.94
N PRO A 161 21.99 -6.02 6.90
CA PRO A 161 22.99 -5.07 6.40
C PRO A 161 23.78 -4.35 7.52
N PHE A 162 23.65 -4.81 8.77
CA PHE A 162 24.12 -4.15 9.99
C PHE A 162 25.63 -3.86 10.01
N MET A 163 26.06 -2.89 10.80
CA MET A 163 27.41 -2.30 10.73
C MET A 163 28.53 -3.32 10.99
N LEU A 164 28.31 -4.31 11.85
CA LEU A 164 29.29 -5.39 12.04
C LEU A 164 29.45 -6.27 10.79
N SER A 165 28.40 -6.45 9.97
CA SER A 165 28.52 -7.14 8.67
C SER A 165 29.37 -6.39 7.64
N MET A 166 29.63 -5.08 7.85
CA MET A 166 30.51 -4.27 7.01
C MET A 166 32.00 -4.56 7.28
N MET A 167 32.32 -5.17 8.42
CA MET A 167 33.69 -5.53 8.79
C MET A 167 34.11 -6.83 8.10
N SER A 168 35.14 -6.78 7.25
CA SER A 168 35.68 -7.95 6.51
C SER A 168 36.02 -9.15 7.40
N ASN A 169 36.33 -8.88 8.68
CA ASN A 169 36.80 -9.87 9.65
C ASN A 169 35.72 -10.21 10.71
N CYS A 170 34.44 -9.93 10.45
CA CYS A 170 33.36 -10.09 11.44
C CYS A 170 33.31 -11.50 12.05
N THR A 171 33.49 -12.55 11.23
CA THR A 171 33.56 -13.95 11.71
C THR A 171 34.76 -14.20 12.63
N THR A 172 35.93 -13.64 12.33
CA THR A 172 37.13 -13.75 13.19
C THR A 172 36.97 -12.96 14.50
N LEU A 173 36.27 -11.81 14.45
CA LEU A 173 35.91 -11.04 15.65
C LEU A 173 34.88 -11.77 16.52
N GLN A 174 34.05 -12.64 15.94
CA GLN A 174 33.11 -13.49 16.67
C GLN A 174 33.79 -14.69 17.33
N THR A 175 34.76 -15.34 16.68
CA THR A 175 35.44 -16.52 17.26
C THR A 175 36.51 -16.17 18.30
N ASN A 176 37.19 -15.02 18.15
CA ASN A 176 38.37 -14.66 18.94
C ASN A 176 38.08 -13.49 19.91
N ALA A 177 36.83 -13.34 20.34
CA ALA A 177 36.34 -12.16 21.06
C ALA A 177 36.94 -12.01 22.47
N SER A 178 37.96 -11.15 22.61
CA SER A 178 38.39 -10.65 23.91
C SER A 178 37.34 -9.73 24.55
N TRP A 179 37.41 -9.50 25.86
CA TRP A 179 36.49 -8.61 26.58
C TRP A 179 36.38 -7.20 25.96
N GLN A 180 37.46 -6.69 25.35
CA GLN A 180 37.46 -5.40 24.64
C GLN A 180 36.63 -5.45 23.34
N ILE A 181 36.70 -6.56 22.59
CA ILE A 181 35.92 -6.78 21.36
C ILE A 181 34.43 -6.95 21.71
N GLN A 182 34.11 -7.69 22.77
CA GLN A 182 32.74 -7.84 23.26
C GLN A 182 32.13 -6.50 23.69
N GLY A 183 32.91 -5.64 24.36
CA GLY A 183 32.49 -4.28 24.69
C GLY A 183 32.18 -3.43 23.46
N MET A 184 33.03 -3.49 22.42
CA MET A 184 32.79 -2.79 21.15
C MET A 184 31.55 -3.32 20.41
N GLN A 185 31.34 -4.64 20.37
CA GLN A 185 30.14 -5.25 19.79
C GLN A 185 28.86 -4.78 20.50
N LEU A 186 28.86 -4.78 21.84
CA LEU A 186 27.72 -4.29 22.63
C LEU A 186 27.41 -2.80 22.35
N VAL A 187 28.44 -1.95 22.26
CA VAL A 187 28.27 -0.53 21.91
C VAL A 187 27.67 -0.37 20.50
N ILE A 188 28.07 -1.19 19.54
CA ILE A 188 27.50 -1.17 18.19
C ILE A 188 26.04 -1.64 18.21
N HIS A 189 25.72 -2.76 18.88
CA HIS A 189 24.33 -3.25 18.96
C HIS A 189 23.40 -2.23 19.65
N LEU A 190 23.88 -1.53 20.69
CA LEU A 190 23.16 -0.45 21.35
C LEU A 190 22.96 0.77 20.43
N PHE A 191 23.96 1.12 19.61
CA PHE A 191 23.82 2.18 18.61
C PHE A 191 22.83 1.80 17.51
N GLU A 192 22.90 0.58 16.97
CA GLU A 192 22.01 0.14 15.88
C GLU A 192 20.55 0.06 16.37
N ALA A 193 20.31 -0.49 17.57
CA ALA A 193 18.98 -0.47 18.18
C ALA A 193 18.51 0.96 18.53
N TRP A 194 19.40 1.88 18.90
CA TRP A 194 19.05 3.30 19.11
C TRP A 194 18.67 3.98 17.79
N VAL A 195 19.41 3.75 16.70
CA VAL A 195 19.05 4.26 15.36
C VAL A 195 17.77 3.59 14.85
N GLY A 196 17.53 2.32 15.15
CA GLY A 196 16.26 1.62 14.91
C GLY A 196 15.09 2.30 15.60
N LEU A 197 15.20 2.56 16.91
CA LEU A 197 14.19 3.29 17.68
C LEU A 197 13.92 4.68 17.10
N LEU A 198 14.97 5.49 16.89
CA LEU A 198 14.84 6.84 16.35
C LEU A 198 14.23 6.87 14.94
N THR A 199 14.62 5.93 14.08
CA THR A 199 14.12 5.88 12.70
C THR A 199 12.67 5.36 12.66
N LEU A 200 12.23 4.57 13.65
CA LEU A 200 10.83 4.19 13.85
C LEU A 200 9.99 5.26 14.59
N GLU A 201 10.62 6.25 15.25
CA GLU A 201 9.95 7.37 15.92
C GLU A 201 9.88 8.68 15.10
N GLY A 202 10.44 8.72 13.88
CA GLY A 202 10.22 9.84 12.95
C GLY A 202 8.71 10.13 12.77
N PRO A 203 8.28 11.41 12.63
CA PRO A 203 7.00 11.95 13.12
C PRO A 203 5.70 11.26 12.64
N ARG A 204 5.42 10.09 13.21
CA ARG A 204 4.12 9.41 13.26
C ARG A 204 3.28 10.03 14.39
N PHE A 205 1.95 9.98 14.31
CA PHE A 205 1.14 10.42 15.46
C PHE A 205 -0.20 9.70 15.73
N SER A 206 -0.15 8.87 16.77
CA SER A 206 -1.20 8.35 17.67
C SER A 206 -2.68 8.23 17.24
N GLU A 207 -3.17 6.98 17.28
CA GLU A 207 -4.42 6.50 17.92
C GLU A 207 -4.40 6.54 19.48
N ILE A 208 -4.96 5.52 20.15
CA ILE A 208 -5.11 5.37 21.63
C ILE A 208 -4.31 4.07 22.06
N THR A 209 -4.03 3.60 23.30
CA THR A 209 -4.54 3.81 24.68
C THR A 209 -3.47 3.95 25.77
N LYS A 210 -3.93 4.42 26.95
CA LYS A 210 -3.58 3.75 28.21
C LYS A 210 -4.84 3.39 29.02
N ILE A 211 -4.70 2.38 29.88
CA ILE A 211 -5.69 1.98 30.89
C ILE A 211 -5.29 2.61 32.23
N GLY A 212 -6.27 3.13 32.98
CA GLY A 212 -6.07 3.56 34.36
C GLY A 212 -6.57 2.51 35.36
N ASN A 213 -5.67 1.88 36.10
CA ASN A 213 -5.67 2.07 37.56
C ASN A 213 -4.34 1.64 38.22
N SER A 214 -4.03 2.22 39.37
CA SER A 214 -2.72 2.11 40.02
C SER A 214 -2.66 0.98 41.06
N ALA A 215 -2.16 -0.19 40.68
CA ALA A 215 -1.75 -1.24 41.63
C ALA A 215 -0.63 -2.15 41.11
N ASP A 216 -0.82 -2.81 39.97
CA ASP A 216 -0.14 -4.09 39.69
C ASP A 216 1.17 -4.03 38.88
N ILE A 217 1.67 -2.83 38.58
CA ILE A 217 2.92 -2.62 37.80
C ILE A 217 4.14 -3.32 38.43
N ARG A 218 4.12 -3.59 39.74
CA ARG A 218 5.21 -4.28 40.46
C ARG A 218 5.37 -5.76 40.09
N LYS A 219 4.40 -6.39 39.41
CA LYS A 219 4.48 -7.82 39.00
C LYS A 219 5.18 -8.04 37.65
N CYS A 220 5.27 -7.04 36.77
CA CYS A 220 5.84 -7.21 35.42
C CYS A 220 7.34 -7.58 35.42
N VAL A 221 8.09 -7.24 36.48
CA VAL A 221 9.54 -7.48 36.56
C VAL A 221 9.90 -8.97 36.63
N HIS A 222 9.00 -9.83 37.15
CA HIS A 222 9.26 -11.27 37.26
C HIS A 222 8.96 -12.07 35.98
N PHE A 223 8.40 -11.45 34.94
CA PHE A 223 7.93 -12.17 33.74
C PHE A 223 9.07 -12.63 32.80
N PHE A 224 10.30 -12.12 32.98
CA PHE A 224 11.45 -12.44 32.12
C PHE A 224 12.03 -13.86 32.28
N HIS A 225 11.60 -14.65 33.26
CA HIS A 225 12.24 -15.93 33.62
C HIS A 225 11.52 -17.18 33.06
N SER A 226 11.22 -17.22 31.75
CA SER A 226 10.79 -18.46 31.08
C SER A 226 11.00 -18.44 29.56
N ILE A 227 12.17 -18.91 29.13
CA ILE A 227 12.46 -19.22 27.72
C ILE A 227 11.71 -20.52 27.35
N LYS A 228 10.41 -20.39 27.08
CA LYS A 228 9.53 -21.49 26.66
C LYS A 228 8.56 -21.09 25.54
N ILE A 229 8.99 -20.15 24.69
CA ILE A 229 8.15 -19.49 23.67
C ILE A 229 8.49 -19.92 22.23
N LEU A 230 9.62 -20.58 21.97
CA LEU A 230 9.92 -21.15 20.63
C LEU A 230 8.82 -22.13 20.17
N GLU A 231 8.23 -22.89 21.09
CA GLU A 231 7.08 -23.79 20.85
C GLU A 231 5.77 -23.02 20.57
N LYS A 232 5.67 -21.76 21.01
CA LYS A 232 4.52 -20.87 20.74
C LYS A 232 4.61 -20.17 19.38
N SER A 233 5.76 -20.12 18.70
CA SER A 233 5.89 -19.44 17.41
C SER A 233 5.03 -20.06 16.30
N CYS A 234 4.92 -21.39 16.23
CA CYS A 234 3.95 -22.05 15.34
C CYS A 234 2.50 -21.72 15.73
N ASN A 235 2.20 -21.76 17.03
CA ASN A 235 0.87 -21.43 17.55
C ASN A 235 0.48 -19.96 17.33
N ALA A 236 1.43 -19.03 17.23
CA ALA A 236 1.18 -17.62 16.92
C ALA A 236 0.69 -17.43 15.48
N MET A 237 1.23 -18.18 14.52
CA MET A 237 0.75 -18.16 13.13
C MET A 237 -0.67 -18.75 13.03
N SER A 238 -0.92 -19.86 13.75
CA SER A 238 -2.27 -20.42 13.90
C SER A 238 -3.23 -19.46 14.62
N LEU A 239 -2.77 -18.65 15.58
CA LEU A 239 -3.58 -17.64 16.28
C LEU A 239 -3.90 -16.42 15.42
N LEU A 240 -3.02 -16.02 14.49
CA LEU A 240 -3.34 -15.04 13.45
C LEU A 240 -4.41 -15.58 12.52
N PHE A 241 -4.28 -16.83 12.05
CA PHE A 241 -5.27 -17.48 11.20
C PHE A 241 -6.62 -17.67 11.93
N LEU A 242 -6.59 -18.10 13.19
CA LEU A 242 -7.78 -18.25 14.02
C LEU A 242 -8.41 -16.89 14.36
N GLY A 243 -7.63 -15.84 14.61
CA GLY A 243 -8.11 -14.48 14.83
C GLY A 243 -8.78 -13.87 13.60
N LEU A 244 -8.29 -14.21 12.40
CA LEU A 244 -8.92 -13.88 11.11
C LEU A 244 -10.27 -14.58 10.94
N VAL A 245 -10.36 -15.85 11.32
CA VAL A 245 -11.59 -16.67 11.26
C VAL A 245 -12.60 -16.30 12.34
N LEU A 246 -12.15 -15.85 13.51
CA LEU A 246 -12.98 -15.46 14.66
C LEU A 246 -13.36 -13.97 14.69
N GLY A 247 -12.89 -13.16 13.72
CA GLY A 247 -13.26 -11.74 13.59
C GLY A 247 -12.90 -10.88 14.80
N ILE A 248 -11.70 -11.08 15.37
CA ILE A 248 -11.30 -10.40 16.61
C ILE A 248 -10.81 -8.96 16.30
N PRO A 249 -11.54 -7.91 16.74
CA PRO A 249 -11.21 -6.53 16.38
C PRO A 249 -9.84 -6.09 16.91
N GLY A 250 -9.10 -5.37 16.08
CA GLY A 250 -7.74 -4.88 16.38
C GLY A 250 -6.62 -5.80 15.86
N ILE A 251 -6.87 -7.11 15.68
CA ILE A 251 -5.94 -7.99 14.94
C ILE A 251 -5.88 -7.57 13.46
N GLU A 252 -7.00 -7.06 12.92
CA GLU A 252 -7.19 -6.72 11.51
C GLU A 252 -6.16 -5.72 10.95
N ILE A 253 -5.86 -4.60 11.63
CA ILE A 253 -4.91 -3.60 11.10
C ILE A 253 -3.46 -4.05 11.24
N VAL A 254 -3.11 -4.77 12.32
CA VAL A 254 -1.78 -5.42 12.41
C VAL A 254 -1.63 -6.47 11.32
N THR A 255 -2.69 -7.23 11.04
CA THR A 255 -2.71 -8.20 9.94
C THR A 255 -2.61 -7.51 8.58
N LEU A 256 -3.26 -6.36 8.36
CA LEU A 256 -3.15 -5.58 7.14
C LEU A 256 -1.72 -5.03 6.95
N PHE A 257 -1.09 -4.51 8.00
CA PHE A 257 0.29 -4.02 7.94
C PHE A 257 1.29 -5.16 7.67
N VAL A 258 1.15 -6.28 8.37
CA VAL A 258 1.92 -7.51 8.13
C VAL A 258 1.65 -8.05 6.73
N ALA A 259 0.42 -7.97 6.22
CA ALA A 259 0.06 -8.34 4.85
C ALA A 259 0.76 -7.46 3.81
N CYS A 260 0.80 -6.14 3.98
CA CYS A 260 1.51 -5.22 3.09
C CYS A 260 3.04 -5.46 3.09
N ILE A 261 3.62 -5.83 4.23
CA ILE A 261 5.05 -6.22 4.29
C ILE A 261 5.25 -7.57 3.60
N ILE A 262 4.46 -8.60 3.95
CA ILE A 262 4.54 -9.92 3.31
C ILE A 262 4.30 -9.82 1.80
N SER A 263 3.39 -8.96 1.33
CA SER A 263 3.08 -8.81 -0.10
C SER A 263 4.27 -8.24 -0.89
N VAL A 264 4.95 -7.23 -0.35
CA VAL A 264 6.16 -6.65 -0.97
C VAL A 264 7.35 -7.61 -0.88
N LEU A 265 7.54 -8.31 0.25
CA LEU A 265 8.59 -9.34 0.37
C LEU A 265 8.35 -10.51 -0.58
N TYR A 266 7.11 -10.95 -0.75
CA TYR A 266 6.74 -12.04 -1.67
C TYR A 266 6.86 -11.63 -3.13
N ALA A 267 6.44 -10.41 -3.49
CA ALA A 267 6.66 -9.85 -4.83
C ALA A 267 8.16 -9.68 -5.15
N ALA A 268 8.97 -9.25 -4.17
CA ALA A 268 10.42 -9.16 -4.30
C ALA A 268 11.08 -10.54 -4.44
N ALA A 269 10.69 -11.54 -3.64
CA ALA A 269 11.19 -12.90 -3.75
C ALA A 269 10.86 -13.53 -5.12
N ILE A 270 9.63 -13.31 -5.62
CA ILE A 270 9.23 -13.69 -6.97
C ILE A 270 10.09 -12.98 -8.03
N PHE A 271 10.34 -11.68 -7.90
CA PHE A 271 11.20 -10.92 -8.82
C PHE A 271 12.64 -11.47 -8.85
N ILE A 272 13.22 -11.74 -7.68
CA ILE A 272 14.56 -12.31 -7.55
C ILE A 272 14.64 -13.70 -8.22
N ASN A 273 13.64 -14.56 -8.00
CA ASN A 273 13.55 -15.86 -8.68
C ASN A 273 13.41 -15.71 -10.20
N VAL A 274 12.58 -14.79 -10.68
CA VAL A 274 12.38 -14.49 -12.11
C VAL A 274 13.66 -14.00 -12.79
N CYS A 275 14.44 -13.13 -12.14
CA CYS A 275 15.66 -12.55 -12.69
C CYS A 275 16.88 -13.49 -12.60
N VAL A 276 17.08 -14.13 -11.44
CA VAL A 276 18.33 -14.82 -11.08
C VAL A 276 18.17 -16.34 -11.01
N GLY A 277 16.95 -16.85 -10.80
CA GLY A 277 16.70 -18.28 -10.69
C GLY A 277 17.06 -19.06 -11.96
N PRO A 278 17.33 -20.39 -11.83
CA PRO A 278 17.65 -21.30 -12.94
C PRO A 278 16.42 -21.64 -13.80
N LEU A 279 15.58 -20.64 -14.06
CA LEU A 279 14.29 -20.78 -14.71
C LEU A 279 14.42 -20.84 -16.23
N THR A 280 13.68 -21.76 -16.85
CA THR A 280 13.46 -21.79 -18.30
C THR A 280 12.80 -20.50 -18.78
N LEU A 281 12.95 -20.17 -20.08
CA LEU A 281 12.33 -18.97 -20.66
C LEU A 281 10.81 -18.92 -20.42
N THR A 282 10.14 -20.07 -20.57
CA THR A 282 8.72 -20.27 -20.25
C THR A 282 8.43 -19.97 -18.77
N GLY A 283 9.23 -20.51 -17.83
CA GLY A 283 9.11 -20.22 -16.39
C GLY A 283 9.32 -18.75 -16.02
N ARG A 284 10.24 -18.04 -16.72
CA ARG A 284 10.45 -16.60 -16.53
C ARG A 284 9.24 -15.78 -16.97
N PHE A 285 8.61 -16.11 -18.10
CA PHE A 285 7.40 -15.41 -18.55
C PHE A 285 6.18 -15.69 -17.67
N GLN A 286 6.00 -16.93 -17.19
CA GLN A 286 4.98 -17.27 -16.19
C GLN A 286 5.18 -16.43 -14.92
N GLY A 287 6.41 -16.42 -14.39
CA GLY A 287 6.77 -15.67 -13.20
C GLY A 287 6.65 -14.16 -13.34
N LEU A 288 6.91 -13.60 -14.54
CA LEU A 288 6.67 -12.18 -14.82
C LEU A 288 5.18 -11.80 -14.71
N THR A 289 4.24 -12.65 -15.14
CA THR A 289 2.80 -12.37 -14.95
C THR A 289 2.45 -12.28 -13.47
N PHE A 290 2.86 -13.27 -12.66
CA PHE A 290 2.62 -13.24 -11.22
C PHE A 290 3.36 -12.08 -10.52
N PHE A 291 4.59 -11.76 -10.96
CA PHE A 291 5.34 -10.61 -10.46
C PHE A 291 4.57 -9.31 -10.68
N PHE A 292 4.16 -9.00 -11.93
CA PHE A 292 3.44 -7.76 -12.21
C PHE A 292 2.15 -7.70 -11.41
N THR A 293 1.33 -8.75 -11.45
CA THR A 293 0.07 -8.81 -10.68
C THR A 293 0.27 -8.54 -9.19
N TYR A 294 1.22 -9.20 -8.53
CA TYR A 294 1.49 -8.97 -7.10
C TYR A 294 2.18 -7.62 -6.81
N ALA A 295 3.08 -7.15 -7.67
CA ALA A 295 3.73 -5.85 -7.51
C ALA A 295 2.72 -4.70 -7.64
N ILE A 296 1.77 -4.81 -8.57
CA ILE A 296 0.69 -3.84 -8.80
C ILE A 296 -0.27 -3.84 -7.62
N ALA A 297 -0.77 -5.01 -7.23
CA ALA A 297 -1.69 -5.15 -6.11
C ALA A 297 -1.06 -4.71 -4.77
N SER A 298 0.22 -5.03 -4.55
CA SER A 298 0.97 -4.50 -3.41
C SER A 298 1.16 -2.99 -3.48
N SER A 299 1.40 -2.42 -4.67
CA SER A 299 1.64 -0.99 -4.84
C SER A 299 0.38 -0.12 -4.76
N SER A 300 -0.79 -0.67 -5.11
CA SER A 300 -2.10 -0.04 -4.95
C SER A 300 -2.63 -0.17 -3.51
N GLY A 301 -2.43 -1.34 -2.88
CA GLY A 301 -2.77 -1.58 -1.47
C GLY A 301 -1.81 -0.98 -0.44
N TRP A 302 -0.68 -0.39 -0.88
CA TRP A 302 0.31 0.23 0.01
C TRP A 302 -0.19 1.55 0.59
N ASN A 303 -0.87 1.45 1.74
CA ASN A 303 -1.22 2.59 2.59
C ASN A 303 -0.45 2.54 3.92
N TYR A 304 0.88 2.68 3.84
CA TYR A 304 1.78 2.60 5.00
C TYR A 304 1.50 3.69 6.04
N ASP A 305 1.15 4.89 5.59
CA ASP A 305 0.87 6.05 6.44
C ASP A 305 -0.54 5.98 7.09
N VAL A 306 -1.29 4.90 6.83
CA VAL A 306 -2.69 4.68 7.23
C VAL A 306 -3.56 5.89 6.87
N ASP A 307 -3.33 6.43 5.67
CA ASP A 307 -4.03 7.61 5.16
C ASP A 307 -5.54 7.36 5.18
N ILE A 308 -6.24 8.25 5.86
CA ILE A 308 -7.70 8.25 6.05
C ILE A 308 -8.42 8.85 4.83
N LEU A 309 -7.69 9.51 3.92
CA LEU A 309 -8.20 10.09 2.67
C LEU A 309 -9.14 9.16 1.87
N PRO A 310 -8.86 7.85 1.65
CA PRO A 310 -9.76 6.99 0.87
C PRO A 310 -11.07 6.70 1.62
N ALA A 311 -11.02 6.56 2.95
CA ALA A 311 -12.21 6.42 3.77
C ALA A 311 -13.03 7.73 3.80
N GLN A 312 -12.36 8.90 3.86
CA GLN A 312 -13.00 10.20 3.72
C GLN A 312 -13.65 10.38 2.34
N ILE A 313 -12.99 9.89 1.27
CA ILE A 313 -13.52 9.90 -0.10
C ILE A 313 -14.77 9.02 -0.21
N ILE A 314 -14.73 7.78 0.29
CA ILE A 314 -15.88 6.87 0.31
C ILE A 314 -17.04 7.48 1.11
N ASN A 315 -16.78 7.99 2.31
CA ASN A 315 -17.80 8.67 3.13
C ASN A 315 -18.36 9.92 2.44
N SER A 316 -17.53 10.67 1.69
CA SER A 316 -17.96 11.82 0.90
C SER A 316 -18.87 11.41 -0.27
N PHE A 317 -18.57 10.29 -0.94
CA PHE A 317 -19.44 9.72 -1.97
C PHE A 317 -20.79 9.28 -1.39
N LEU A 318 -20.79 8.52 -0.29
CA LEU A 318 -22.03 8.03 0.34
C LEU A 318 -22.95 9.19 0.78
N HIS A 319 -22.38 10.19 1.45
CA HIS A 319 -23.10 11.40 1.89
C HIS A 319 -23.60 12.26 0.71
N PHE A 320 -22.90 12.26 -0.43
CA PHE A 320 -23.38 12.92 -1.65
C PHE A 320 -24.48 12.09 -2.36
N GLU A 321 -24.35 10.76 -2.37
CA GLU A 321 -25.33 9.85 -2.95
C GLU A 321 -26.68 9.94 -2.21
N GLU A 322 -26.67 9.90 -0.87
CA GLU A 322 -27.86 10.09 -0.03
C GLU A 322 -28.63 11.39 -0.35
N LYS A 323 -27.88 12.47 -0.62
CA LYS A 323 -28.42 13.83 -0.83
C LYS A 323 -28.81 14.13 -2.29
N VAL A 324 -28.26 13.42 -3.27
CA VAL A 324 -28.36 13.80 -4.70
C VAL A 324 -28.89 12.67 -5.61
N MET A 325 -28.80 11.40 -5.22
CA MET A 325 -28.96 10.24 -6.12
C MET A 325 -30.04 9.24 -5.65
N LYS A 326 -31.28 9.68 -5.48
CA LYS A 326 -32.37 8.76 -5.07
C LYS A 326 -32.92 7.88 -6.21
N ASP A 327 -32.88 8.33 -7.47
CA ASP A 327 -33.59 7.68 -8.58
C ASP A 327 -32.78 7.44 -9.88
N LEU A 328 -31.45 7.61 -9.89
CA LEU A 328 -30.63 7.50 -11.11
C LEU A 328 -29.75 6.23 -11.18
N THR A 329 -30.28 5.16 -11.80
CA THR A 329 -29.45 4.04 -12.28
C THR A 329 -29.05 4.23 -13.75
N SER A 330 -27.90 4.85 -14.02
CA SER A 330 -27.41 5.00 -15.39
C SER A 330 -27.02 3.64 -16.00
N LEU A 331 -27.07 3.51 -17.34
CA LEU A 331 -26.60 2.30 -18.03
C LEU A 331 -25.12 2.01 -17.68
N LEU A 332 -24.29 3.04 -17.58
CA LEU A 332 -22.90 2.90 -17.17
C LEU A 332 -22.78 2.34 -15.75
N THR A 333 -23.62 2.81 -14.81
CA THR A 333 -23.64 2.27 -13.43
C THR A 333 -24.00 0.78 -13.42
N LYS A 334 -24.88 0.32 -14.31
CA LYS A 334 -25.22 -1.10 -14.48
C LYS A 334 -24.04 -1.91 -15.04
N VAL A 335 -23.37 -1.40 -16.08
CA VAL A 335 -22.16 -2.03 -16.65
C VAL A 335 -21.04 -2.10 -15.61
N MET A 336 -20.77 -1.01 -14.89
CA MET A 336 -19.72 -0.98 -13.86
C MET A 336 -20.01 -1.92 -12.69
N LYS A 337 -21.28 -2.14 -12.29
CA LYS A 337 -21.62 -3.17 -11.29
C LYS A 337 -21.30 -4.59 -11.78
N ILE A 338 -21.46 -4.87 -13.07
CA ILE A 338 -21.06 -6.16 -13.66
C ILE A 338 -19.52 -6.30 -13.68
N VAL A 339 -18.81 -5.25 -14.06
CA VAL A 339 -17.32 -5.23 -14.06
C VAL A 339 -16.76 -5.43 -12.65
N VAL A 340 -17.28 -4.72 -11.65
CA VAL A 340 -16.91 -4.89 -10.23
C VAL A 340 -17.10 -6.35 -9.80
N ALA A 341 -18.27 -6.94 -10.06
CA ALA A 341 -18.56 -8.32 -9.69
C ALA A 341 -17.67 -9.36 -10.42
N LEU A 342 -17.25 -9.09 -11.66
CA LEU A 342 -16.31 -9.94 -12.38
C LEU A 342 -14.89 -9.88 -11.80
N CYS A 343 -14.41 -8.68 -11.42
CA CYS A 343 -13.10 -8.53 -10.80
C CYS A 343 -13.05 -9.07 -9.35
N ASP A 344 -14.11 -8.87 -8.56
CA ASP A 344 -14.23 -9.47 -7.23
C ASP A 344 -14.30 -11.01 -7.30
N LEU A 345 -14.89 -11.57 -8.36
CA LEU A 345 -14.86 -13.00 -8.65
C LEU A 345 -13.45 -13.48 -9.09
N SER A 346 -12.73 -12.73 -9.93
CA SER A 346 -11.39 -13.11 -10.39
C SER A 346 -10.35 -13.09 -9.25
N VAL A 347 -10.47 -12.17 -8.30
CA VAL A 347 -9.72 -12.13 -7.04
C VAL A 347 -9.80 -13.45 -6.25
N ILE A 348 -10.93 -14.16 -6.31
CA ILE A 348 -11.13 -15.47 -5.64
C ILE A 348 -10.67 -16.62 -6.56
N ILE A 349 -10.94 -16.56 -7.86
CA ILE A 349 -10.59 -17.61 -8.81
C ILE A 349 -9.07 -17.75 -9.01
N ILE A 350 -8.31 -16.64 -9.09
CA ILE A 350 -6.87 -16.67 -9.35
C ILE A 350 -6.08 -17.45 -8.26
N PRO A 351 -6.29 -17.22 -6.94
CA PRO A 351 -5.71 -18.05 -5.88
C PRO A 351 -6.09 -19.53 -5.94
N ILE A 352 -7.34 -19.86 -6.30
CA ILE A 352 -7.80 -21.25 -6.43
C ILE A 352 -7.09 -21.94 -7.61
N LEU A 353 -7.02 -21.28 -8.77
CA LEU A 353 -6.30 -21.80 -9.93
C LEU A 353 -4.79 -21.91 -9.66
N LYS A 354 -4.20 -20.97 -8.92
CA LYS A 354 -2.81 -21.05 -8.44
C LYS A 354 -2.59 -22.27 -7.52
N PHE A 355 -3.50 -22.52 -6.58
CA PHE A 355 -3.42 -23.68 -5.69
C PHE A 355 -3.51 -25.00 -6.47
N MET A 356 -4.45 -25.10 -7.42
CA MET A 356 -4.57 -26.26 -8.31
C MET A 356 -3.32 -26.45 -9.18
N LEU A 357 -2.73 -25.36 -9.68
CA LEU A 357 -1.50 -25.39 -10.47
C LEU A 357 -0.31 -25.91 -9.65
N LEU A 358 -0.13 -25.41 -8.42
CA LEU A 358 0.89 -25.90 -7.49
C LEU A 358 0.66 -27.37 -7.11
N ALA A 359 -0.58 -27.78 -6.88
CA ALA A 359 -0.91 -29.18 -6.56
C ALA A 359 -0.51 -30.16 -7.67
N LEU A 360 -0.59 -29.75 -8.95
CA LEU A 360 -0.14 -30.56 -10.10
C LEU A 360 1.36 -30.40 -10.42
N ALA A 361 1.92 -29.21 -10.19
CA ALA A 361 3.29 -28.84 -10.54
C ALA A 361 3.97 -28.05 -9.40
N PRO A 362 4.41 -28.71 -8.31
CA PRO A 362 4.93 -28.04 -7.12
C PRO A 362 6.20 -27.23 -7.37
N CYS A 363 7.07 -27.70 -8.27
CA CYS A 363 8.31 -27.01 -8.63
C CYS A 363 8.10 -25.93 -9.71
N MET A 364 6.85 -25.51 -9.99
CA MET A 364 6.57 -24.53 -11.03
C MET A 364 6.99 -23.11 -10.61
N PRO A 365 7.70 -22.37 -11.47
CA PRO A 365 8.07 -20.99 -11.17
C PRO A 365 6.86 -20.04 -11.17
N PRO A 366 6.87 -18.96 -10.37
CA PRO A 366 7.99 -18.44 -9.58
C PRO A 366 7.94 -18.83 -8.08
N PHE A 367 7.14 -19.82 -7.72
CA PHE A 367 6.67 -20.08 -6.35
C PHE A 367 7.76 -20.61 -5.40
N ILE A 368 7.51 -20.58 -4.08
CA ILE A 368 8.52 -20.84 -3.04
C ILE A 368 9.23 -22.18 -3.23
N LEU A 369 8.50 -23.25 -3.55
CA LEU A 369 9.08 -24.57 -3.80
C LEU A 369 10.04 -24.57 -5.01
N SER A 370 9.77 -23.78 -6.06
CA SER A 370 10.70 -23.64 -7.20
C SER A 370 12.02 -22.95 -6.86
N MET A 371 12.08 -22.22 -5.72
CA MET A 371 13.31 -21.61 -5.22
C MET A 371 14.19 -22.62 -4.44
N MET A 372 13.66 -23.78 -4.08
CA MET A 372 14.38 -24.83 -3.35
C MET A 372 15.10 -25.75 -4.33
N SER A 373 16.43 -25.83 -4.22
CA SER A 373 17.27 -26.71 -5.06
C SER A 373 16.92 -28.20 -4.93
N THR A 374 16.27 -28.59 -3.83
CA THR A 374 15.81 -29.96 -3.55
C THR A 374 14.43 -30.29 -4.12
N CYS A 375 13.72 -29.37 -4.79
CA CYS A 375 12.32 -29.57 -5.16
C CYS A 375 12.07 -30.84 -6.00
N THR A 376 12.95 -31.15 -6.96
CA THR A 376 12.88 -32.39 -7.75
C THR A 376 13.05 -33.65 -6.88
N THR A 377 13.98 -33.64 -5.91
CA THR A 377 14.19 -34.75 -4.98
C THR A 377 13.06 -34.92 -3.95
N LEU A 378 12.35 -33.83 -3.61
CA LEU A 378 11.14 -33.90 -2.78
C LEU A 378 9.98 -34.51 -3.58
N GLN A 379 9.89 -34.22 -4.89
CA GLN A 379 8.86 -34.77 -5.77
C GLN A 379 9.04 -36.28 -6.03
N THR A 380 10.28 -36.79 -6.13
CA THR A 380 10.52 -38.24 -6.29
C THR A 380 10.33 -39.02 -4.99
N ASN A 381 10.74 -38.45 -3.86
CA ASN A 381 10.83 -39.16 -2.58
C ASN A 381 9.60 -38.88 -1.71
N ALA A 382 8.41 -39.19 -2.23
CA ALA A 382 7.10 -38.81 -1.68
C ALA A 382 6.73 -39.55 -0.38
N SER A 383 7.42 -39.25 0.73
CA SER A 383 6.99 -39.65 2.07
C SER A 383 5.76 -38.83 2.49
N LEU A 384 4.91 -39.41 3.35
CA LEU A 384 3.70 -38.75 3.86
C LEU A 384 4.01 -37.39 4.54
N GLN A 385 5.17 -37.29 5.20
CA GLN A 385 5.65 -36.06 5.85
C GLN A 385 6.00 -34.97 4.83
N ILE A 386 6.67 -35.34 3.73
CA ILE A 386 7.03 -34.39 2.66
C ILE A 386 5.78 -33.86 1.95
N GLN A 387 4.80 -34.73 1.67
CA GLN A 387 3.50 -34.33 1.12
C GLN A 387 2.76 -33.34 2.04
N GLY A 388 2.80 -33.55 3.36
CA GLY A 388 2.23 -32.62 4.34
C GLY A 388 2.88 -31.23 4.30
N VAL A 389 4.22 -31.16 4.28
CA VAL A 389 4.96 -29.88 4.19
C VAL A 389 4.67 -29.17 2.86
N GLN A 390 4.66 -29.90 1.75
CA GLN A 390 4.32 -29.36 0.42
C GLN A 390 2.92 -28.74 0.39
N LEU A 391 1.91 -29.44 0.94
CA LEU A 391 0.54 -28.94 1.03
C LEU A 391 0.44 -27.66 1.88
N VAL A 392 1.16 -27.59 3.01
CA VAL A 392 1.20 -26.37 3.85
C VAL A 392 1.79 -25.18 3.10
N ILE A 393 2.86 -25.39 2.31
CA ILE A 393 3.45 -24.31 1.48
C ILE A 393 2.46 -23.87 0.39
N HIS A 394 1.79 -24.81 -0.29
CA HIS A 394 0.78 -24.46 -1.30
C HIS A 394 -0.39 -23.65 -0.71
N LEU A 395 -0.89 -24.04 0.47
CA LEU A 395 -1.95 -23.32 1.18
C LEU A 395 -1.49 -21.92 1.61
N PHE A 396 -0.26 -21.79 2.12
CA PHE A 396 0.33 -20.49 2.46
C PHE A 396 0.47 -19.58 1.22
N GLU A 397 1.00 -20.08 0.11
CA GLU A 397 1.15 -19.29 -1.11
C GLU A 397 -0.20 -18.91 -1.76
N ALA A 398 -1.22 -19.77 -1.64
CA ALA A 398 -2.59 -19.44 -2.06
C ALA A 398 -3.22 -18.37 -1.15
N TRP A 399 -3.05 -18.49 0.18
CA TRP A 399 -3.54 -17.53 1.17
C TRP A 399 -2.88 -16.15 1.01
N VAL A 400 -1.54 -16.08 0.91
CA VAL A 400 -0.82 -14.84 0.56
C VAL A 400 -1.34 -14.32 -0.78
N GLY A 401 -1.48 -15.17 -1.79
CA GLY A 401 -1.99 -14.78 -3.11
C GLY A 401 -3.36 -14.09 -3.05
N LEU A 402 -4.31 -14.65 -2.30
CA LEU A 402 -5.63 -14.09 -2.06
C LEU A 402 -5.56 -12.77 -1.28
N LEU A 403 -4.74 -12.71 -0.23
CA LEU A 403 -4.57 -11.54 0.63
C LEU A 403 -4.01 -10.32 -0.13
N VAL A 404 -3.00 -10.54 -0.97
CA VAL A 404 -2.43 -9.49 -1.84
C VAL A 404 -3.45 -9.03 -2.88
N LEU A 405 -4.13 -9.96 -3.56
CA LEU A 405 -5.12 -9.63 -4.59
C LEU A 405 -6.33 -8.89 -4.01
N ALA A 406 -6.92 -9.38 -2.93
CA ALA A 406 -8.08 -8.76 -2.31
C ALA A 406 -7.78 -7.33 -1.83
N SER A 407 -6.61 -7.10 -1.21
CA SER A 407 -6.19 -5.75 -0.84
C SER A 407 -5.97 -4.86 -2.08
N GLY A 408 -5.11 -5.27 -3.01
CA GLY A 408 -4.74 -4.43 -4.14
C GLY A 408 -5.88 -4.13 -5.12
N CYS A 409 -6.76 -5.11 -5.35
CA CYS A 409 -7.96 -4.94 -6.17
C CYS A 409 -9.01 -4.08 -5.47
N ALA A 410 -9.20 -4.17 -4.15
CA ALA A 410 -10.15 -3.31 -3.45
C ALA A 410 -9.82 -1.82 -3.66
N TRP A 411 -8.53 -1.46 -3.66
CA TRP A 411 -8.09 -0.09 -3.99
C TRP A 411 -8.37 0.28 -5.46
N ILE A 412 -7.99 -0.58 -6.42
CA ILE A 412 -8.22 -0.31 -7.86
C ILE A 412 -9.72 -0.18 -8.19
N ILE A 413 -10.56 -1.04 -7.62
CA ILE A 413 -11.98 -1.15 -7.91
C ILE A 413 -12.79 -0.06 -7.18
N TYR A 414 -12.74 -0.04 -5.85
CA TYR A 414 -13.62 0.82 -5.03
C TYR A 414 -13.09 2.26 -4.91
N ILE A 415 -11.77 2.44 -4.85
CA ILE A 415 -11.15 3.76 -4.71
C ILE A 415 -10.80 4.35 -6.08
N GLY A 416 -10.47 3.52 -7.08
CA GLY A 416 -10.32 3.93 -8.48
C GLY A 416 -11.64 4.01 -9.24
N PHE A 417 -12.20 2.88 -9.68
CA PHE A 417 -13.32 2.88 -10.64
C PHE A 417 -14.63 3.42 -10.10
N VAL A 418 -15.04 3.07 -8.87
CA VAL A 418 -16.29 3.57 -8.30
C VAL A 418 -16.22 5.09 -8.13
N CYS A 419 -15.10 5.62 -7.63
CA CYS A 419 -14.85 7.06 -7.52
C CYS A 419 -15.09 7.81 -8.85
N VAL A 420 -14.44 7.39 -9.94
CA VAL A 420 -14.58 8.01 -11.27
C VAL A 420 -16.01 7.83 -11.82
N THR A 421 -16.64 6.67 -11.59
CA THR A 421 -18.01 6.37 -12.03
C THR A 421 -19.05 7.24 -11.31
N CYS A 422 -18.86 7.51 -10.02
CA CYS A 422 -19.71 8.40 -9.24
C CYS A 422 -19.56 9.86 -9.70
N ILE A 423 -18.34 10.35 -9.92
CA ILE A 423 -18.09 11.67 -10.54
C ILE A 423 -18.82 11.80 -11.88
N LEU A 424 -18.74 10.77 -12.75
CA LEU A 424 -19.42 10.76 -14.04
C LEU A 424 -20.96 10.67 -13.93
N SER A 425 -21.48 10.04 -12.87
CA SER A 425 -22.91 10.01 -12.56
C SER A 425 -23.40 11.37 -12.07
N TYR A 426 -22.61 12.08 -11.24
CA TYR A 426 -22.93 13.42 -10.76
C TYR A 426 -22.89 14.46 -11.90
N ILE A 427 -21.99 14.30 -12.88
CA ILE A 427 -22.01 15.09 -14.13
C ILE A 427 -23.32 14.85 -14.91
N GLN A 428 -23.86 13.63 -14.93
CA GLN A 428 -25.15 13.34 -15.59
C GLN A 428 -26.36 13.92 -14.83
N VAL A 429 -26.32 13.97 -13.49
CA VAL A 429 -27.34 14.70 -12.69
C VAL A 429 -27.29 16.19 -13.06
N LEU A 430 -26.11 16.79 -13.06
CA LEU A 430 -25.93 18.20 -13.37
C LEU A 430 -26.28 18.52 -14.84
N GLU A 431 -26.07 17.60 -15.80
CA GLU A 431 -26.54 17.75 -17.19
C GLU A 431 -28.07 17.85 -17.25
N ARG A 432 -28.80 17.14 -16.36
CA ARG A 432 -30.27 17.26 -16.22
C ARG A 432 -30.68 18.56 -15.54
N GLU A 433 -30.08 18.93 -14.41
CA GLU A 433 -30.44 20.19 -13.73
C GLU A 433 -30.19 21.42 -14.60
N ILE A 434 -29.15 21.40 -15.45
CA ILE A 434 -28.90 22.46 -16.45
C ILE A 434 -30.05 22.58 -17.47
N THR A 435 -30.72 21.48 -17.84
CA THR A 435 -31.91 21.56 -18.71
C THR A 435 -33.15 22.15 -18.03
N LYS A 436 -33.19 22.17 -16.69
CA LYS A 436 -34.28 22.75 -15.89
C LYS A 436 -34.08 24.22 -15.53
N ILE A 437 -32.93 24.83 -15.83
CA ILE A 437 -32.63 26.22 -15.46
C ILE A 437 -33.61 27.18 -16.15
N GLY A 438 -34.58 27.67 -15.39
CA GLY A 438 -35.40 28.84 -15.74
C GLY A 438 -34.85 30.14 -15.17
N ASN A 439 -34.25 30.13 -13.97
CA ASN A 439 -33.88 31.34 -13.24
C ASN A 439 -32.41 31.37 -12.78
N VAL A 440 -31.93 32.58 -12.47
CA VAL A 440 -30.54 32.82 -12.03
C VAL A 440 -30.16 32.16 -10.68
N PRO A 441 -31.05 32.01 -9.68
CA PRO A 441 -30.75 31.20 -8.50
C PRO A 441 -30.39 29.75 -8.85
N ASP A 442 -30.99 29.19 -9.90
CA ASP A 442 -30.75 27.80 -10.32
C ASP A 442 -29.40 27.64 -11.02
N ILE A 443 -28.93 28.67 -11.74
CA ILE A 443 -27.53 28.75 -12.18
C ILE A 443 -26.59 28.68 -10.97
N ARG A 444 -26.84 29.45 -9.89
CA ARG A 444 -25.96 29.46 -8.71
C ARG A 444 -25.94 28.08 -8.01
N LYS A 445 -27.08 27.38 -7.93
CA LYS A 445 -27.14 25.98 -7.46
C LYS A 445 -26.28 25.07 -8.34
N CYS A 446 -26.38 25.17 -9.66
CA CYS A 446 -25.61 24.37 -10.62
C CYS A 446 -24.09 24.63 -10.53
N ILE A 447 -23.68 25.90 -10.37
CA ILE A 447 -22.28 26.29 -10.16
C ILE A 447 -21.76 25.70 -8.84
N HIS A 448 -22.53 25.79 -7.75
CA HIS A 448 -22.15 25.20 -6.47
C HIS A 448 -22.01 23.67 -6.56
N LEU A 449 -22.96 22.99 -7.23
CA LEU A 449 -22.89 21.53 -7.43
C LEU A 449 -21.64 21.15 -8.24
N PHE A 450 -21.30 21.90 -9.29
CA PHE A 450 -20.05 21.71 -10.04
C PHE A 450 -18.81 21.92 -9.16
N GLN A 451 -18.81 22.93 -8.28
CA GLN A 451 -17.71 23.17 -7.34
C GLN A 451 -17.56 22.00 -6.34
N SER A 452 -18.65 21.43 -5.83
CA SER A 452 -18.61 20.22 -5.00
C SER A 452 -18.03 19.02 -5.77
N ILE A 453 -18.42 18.80 -7.03
CA ILE A 453 -17.85 17.75 -7.88
C ILE A 453 -16.36 18.02 -8.16
N LYS A 454 -15.93 19.29 -8.29
CA LYS A 454 -14.51 19.67 -8.47
C LYS A 454 -13.66 19.43 -7.21
N ILE A 455 -14.22 19.58 -6.01
CA ILE A 455 -13.53 19.19 -4.77
C ILE A 455 -13.32 17.66 -4.75
N LEU A 456 -14.32 16.90 -5.19
CA LEU A 456 -14.27 15.44 -5.26
C LEU A 456 -13.30 14.93 -6.35
N GLU A 457 -13.21 15.63 -7.49
CA GLU A 457 -12.15 15.44 -8.50
C GLU A 457 -10.76 15.71 -7.91
N LYS A 458 -10.60 16.77 -7.10
CA LYS A 458 -9.32 17.04 -6.43
C LYS A 458 -8.95 15.98 -5.41
N SER A 459 -9.93 15.42 -4.70
CA SER A 459 -9.71 14.30 -3.78
C SER A 459 -9.33 13.00 -4.51
N CYS A 460 -9.99 12.71 -5.64
CA CYS A 460 -9.61 11.63 -6.56
C CYS A 460 -8.16 11.79 -7.06
N ASN A 461 -7.81 13.00 -7.50
CA ASN A 461 -6.48 13.35 -8.02
C ASN A 461 -5.37 13.38 -6.96
N ALA A 462 -5.70 13.51 -5.67
CA ALA A 462 -4.72 13.36 -4.60
C ALA A 462 -4.18 11.91 -4.54
N MET A 463 -4.97 10.93 -4.97
CA MET A 463 -4.57 9.52 -5.11
C MET A 463 -3.90 9.23 -6.47
N ASN A 464 -3.17 10.20 -7.03
CA ASN A 464 -2.48 10.07 -8.33
C ASN A 464 -1.56 8.82 -8.42
N ARG A 465 -1.02 8.35 -7.29
CA ARG A 465 -0.29 7.08 -7.13
C ARG A 465 -1.07 5.89 -7.67
N LEU A 466 -2.36 5.78 -7.36
CA LEU A 466 -3.20 4.66 -7.78
C LEU A 466 -3.34 4.63 -9.31
N PHE A 467 -3.60 5.80 -9.92
CA PHE A 467 -3.65 5.93 -11.38
C PHE A 467 -2.30 5.68 -12.05
N LEU A 468 -1.19 6.11 -11.44
CA LEU A 468 0.16 5.82 -11.96
C LEU A 468 0.48 4.32 -11.92
N VAL A 469 0.13 3.63 -10.82
CA VAL A 469 0.29 2.17 -10.66
C VAL A 469 -0.54 1.41 -11.70
N MET A 470 -1.77 1.85 -11.99
CA MET A 470 -2.56 1.27 -13.09
C MET A 470 -1.90 1.53 -14.46
N VAL A 471 -1.63 2.81 -14.80
CA VAL A 471 -1.10 3.23 -16.11
C VAL A 471 0.22 2.54 -16.48
N LEU A 472 1.10 2.27 -15.52
CA LEU A 472 2.35 1.53 -15.75
C LEU A 472 2.17 0.01 -15.63
N GLY A 473 1.26 -0.43 -14.78
CA GLY A 473 1.15 -1.83 -14.35
C GLY A 473 0.26 -2.71 -15.22
N THR A 474 -1.00 -2.32 -15.44
CA THR A 474 -1.95 -3.17 -16.16
C THR A 474 -1.57 -3.44 -17.62
N PRO A 475 -0.89 -2.55 -18.36
CA PRO A 475 -0.26 -2.90 -19.64
C PRO A 475 0.82 -3.98 -19.51
N GLY A 476 1.59 -3.98 -18.42
CA GLY A 476 2.61 -4.99 -18.13
C GLY A 476 2.01 -6.38 -17.90
N ILE A 477 0.91 -6.47 -17.13
CA ILE A 477 0.14 -7.71 -17.00
C ILE A 477 -0.37 -8.14 -18.39
N GLU A 478 -1.05 -7.27 -19.12
CA GLU A 478 -1.71 -7.61 -20.39
C GLU A 478 -0.71 -8.15 -21.42
N ILE A 479 0.43 -7.47 -21.60
CA ILE A 479 1.46 -7.88 -22.57
C ILE A 479 2.02 -9.28 -22.25
N VAL A 480 2.37 -9.54 -20.99
CA VAL A 480 2.96 -10.82 -20.61
C VAL A 480 1.90 -11.92 -20.59
N ALA A 481 0.72 -11.66 -20.05
CA ALA A 481 -0.37 -12.63 -19.96
C ALA A 481 -0.89 -13.03 -21.36
N LEU A 482 -1.07 -12.09 -22.29
CA LEU A 482 -1.41 -12.40 -23.68
C LEU A 482 -0.27 -13.15 -24.39
N PHE A 483 1.00 -12.75 -24.19
CA PHE A 483 2.13 -13.46 -24.78
C PHE A 483 2.19 -14.92 -24.31
N VAL A 484 2.03 -15.18 -23.00
CA VAL A 484 1.94 -16.53 -22.41
C VAL A 484 0.75 -17.29 -23.01
N THR A 485 -0.44 -16.69 -23.04
CA THR A 485 -1.67 -17.31 -23.56
C THR A 485 -1.52 -17.72 -25.04
N ILE A 486 -0.88 -16.89 -25.87
CA ILE A 486 -0.69 -17.18 -27.30
C ILE A 486 0.44 -18.20 -27.51
N ASN A 487 1.61 -18.00 -26.90
CA ASN A 487 2.85 -18.67 -27.28
C ASN A 487 3.18 -19.93 -26.47
N LEU A 488 2.61 -20.06 -25.26
CA LEU A 488 2.99 -21.07 -24.26
C LEU A 488 1.81 -21.99 -23.90
N HIS A 489 0.68 -21.96 -24.62
CA HIS A 489 -0.51 -22.75 -24.27
C HIS A 489 -0.30 -24.27 -24.26
N ASN A 490 0.64 -24.78 -25.06
CA ASN A 490 1.04 -26.20 -25.03
C ASN A 490 2.17 -26.48 -24.03
N ASP A 491 2.87 -25.44 -23.54
CA ASP A 491 3.98 -25.54 -22.58
C ASP A 491 3.45 -25.59 -21.12
N ILE A 492 2.14 -25.45 -20.89
CA ILE A 492 1.53 -25.23 -19.56
C ILE A 492 0.35 -26.19 -19.33
N VAL A 493 0.41 -26.93 -18.23
CA VAL A 493 -0.60 -27.94 -17.88
C VAL A 493 -1.90 -27.28 -17.36
N MET A 494 -3.04 -27.83 -17.77
CA MET A 494 -4.36 -27.45 -17.25
C MET A 494 -4.59 -27.99 -15.82
N PRO A 495 -5.34 -27.29 -14.95
CA PRO A 495 -6.11 -26.07 -15.22
C PRO A 495 -5.31 -24.77 -15.03
N GLY A 496 -4.07 -24.83 -14.55
CA GLY A 496 -3.31 -23.64 -14.17
C GLY A 496 -3.01 -22.65 -15.31
N PHE A 497 -3.02 -23.12 -16.56
CA PHE A 497 -3.00 -22.22 -17.72
C PHE A 497 -4.12 -21.16 -17.68
N LEU A 498 -5.30 -21.46 -17.12
CA LEU A 498 -6.44 -20.54 -17.08
C LEU A 498 -6.17 -19.23 -16.33
N VAL A 499 -5.14 -19.16 -15.49
CA VAL A 499 -4.72 -17.90 -14.83
C VAL A 499 -4.29 -16.85 -15.86
N PHE A 500 -3.63 -17.25 -16.95
CA PHE A 500 -3.08 -16.31 -17.93
C PHE A 500 -4.14 -15.62 -18.81
N PRO A 501 -5.12 -16.30 -19.44
CA PRO A 501 -6.19 -15.63 -20.16
C PRO A 501 -7.11 -14.84 -19.22
N LEU A 502 -7.30 -15.27 -17.96
CA LEU A 502 -8.07 -14.51 -16.96
C LEU A 502 -7.35 -13.20 -16.59
N ALA A 503 -6.06 -13.25 -16.25
CA ALA A 503 -5.26 -12.05 -15.95
C ALA A 503 -5.15 -11.11 -17.16
N ALA A 504 -5.09 -11.65 -18.39
CA ALA A 504 -5.15 -10.85 -19.61
C ALA A 504 -6.52 -10.17 -19.80
N LEU A 505 -7.62 -10.88 -19.54
CA LEU A 505 -8.98 -10.35 -19.63
C LEU A 505 -9.21 -9.24 -18.59
N ASP A 506 -8.79 -9.44 -17.35
CA ASP A 506 -8.88 -8.43 -16.28
C ASP A 506 -8.07 -7.18 -16.64
N ALA A 507 -6.81 -7.34 -17.05
CA ALA A 507 -5.95 -6.24 -17.46
C ALA A 507 -6.50 -5.47 -18.67
N THR A 508 -7.02 -6.18 -19.68
CA THR A 508 -7.70 -5.58 -20.85
C THR A 508 -8.97 -4.82 -20.41
N THR A 509 -9.74 -5.36 -19.47
CA THR A 509 -10.96 -4.74 -18.96
C THR A 509 -10.65 -3.44 -18.21
N VAL A 510 -9.60 -3.44 -17.38
CA VAL A 510 -9.05 -2.24 -16.72
C VAL A 510 -8.58 -1.21 -17.75
N ASN A 511 -7.77 -1.63 -18.73
CA ASN A 511 -7.19 -0.75 -19.74
C ASN A 511 -8.25 -0.11 -20.65
N ILE A 512 -9.22 -0.87 -21.13
CA ILE A 512 -10.27 -0.37 -22.02
C ILE A 512 -11.35 0.38 -21.23
N LEU A 513 -12.03 -0.26 -20.28
CA LEU A 513 -13.19 0.34 -19.62
C LEU A 513 -12.78 1.40 -18.60
N GLY A 514 -11.78 1.10 -17.75
CA GLY A 514 -11.32 2.00 -16.69
C GLY A 514 -10.86 3.36 -17.21
N PHE A 515 -9.94 3.37 -18.17
CA PHE A 515 -9.48 4.62 -18.77
C PHE A 515 -10.54 5.28 -19.67
N SER A 516 -11.45 4.52 -20.31
CA SER A 516 -12.57 5.13 -21.05
C SER A 516 -13.54 5.87 -20.13
N VAL A 517 -13.84 5.34 -18.94
CA VAL A 517 -14.71 6.00 -17.94
C VAL A 517 -14.05 7.27 -17.40
N ALA A 518 -12.72 7.26 -17.17
CA ALA A 518 -11.96 8.47 -16.83
C ALA A 518 -11.94 9.52 -17.96
N ALA A 519 -11.76 9.10 -19.21
CA ALA A 519 -11.81 9.98 -20.38
C ALA A 519 -13.21 10.60 -20.59
N LEU A 520 -14.27 9.88 -20.23
CA LEU A 520 -15.64 10.37 -20.28
C LEU A 520 -15.91 11.46 -19.23
N VAL A 521 -15.30 11.43 -18.04
CA VAL A 521 -15.38 12.54 -17.06
C VAL A 521 -14.89 13.85 -17.69
N HIS A 522 -13.75 13.83 -18.37
CA HIS A 522 -13.23 15.02 -19.04
C HIS A 522 -14.17 15.49 -20.17
N THR A 523 -14.47 14.59 -21.10
CA THR A 523 -15.30 14.88 -22.28
C THR A 523 -16.71 15.40 -21.90
N LYS A 524 -17.35 14.80 -20.90
CA LYS A 524 -18.67 15.23 -20.43
C LYS A 524 -18.61 16.55 -19.67
N SER A 525 -17.62 16.78 -18.80
CA SER A 525 -17.51 18.04 -18.05
C SER A 525 -17.22 19.24 -18.96
N GLU A 526 -16.47 19.06 -20.05
CA GLU A 526 -16.26 20.11 -21.05
C GLU A 526 -17.57 20.47 -21.78
N LYS A 527 -18.32 19.46 -22.27
CA LYS A 527 -19.65 19.67 -22.88
C LYS A 527 -20.61 20.37 -21.90
N LEU A 528 -20.65 19.90 -20.65
CA LEU A 528 -21.47 20.45 -19.57
C LEU A 528 -21.20 21.94 -19.35
N MET A 529 -19.92 22.34 -19.30
CA MET A 529 -19.52 23.74 -19.16
C MET A 529 -19.94 24.61 -20.35
N LYS A 530 -19.87 24.09 -21.59
CA LYS A 530 -20.36 24.80 -22.78
C LYS A 530 -21.87 25.07 -22.68
N SER A 531 -22.67 24.03 -22.41
CA SER A 531 -24.12 24.17 -22.26
C SER A 531 -24.53 25.05 -21.07
N LEU A 532 -23.81 25.01 -19.94
CA LEU A 532 -24.03 25.95 -18.84
C LEU A 532 -23.68 27.39 -19.24
N SER A 533 -22.57 27.61 -19.97
CA SER A 533 -22.18 28.93 -20.48
C SER A 533 -23.19 29.51 -21.47
N GLU A 534 -23.74 28.69 -22.36
CA GLU A 534 -24.84 29.05 -23.28
C GLU A 534 -26.09 29.51 -22.52
N ARG A 535 -26.51 28.77 -21.48
CA ARG A 535 -27.64 29.15 -20.60
C ARG A 535 -27.37 30.45 -19.83
N VAL A 536 -26.14 30.66 -19.34
CA VAL A 536 -25.74 31.91 -18.67
C VAL A 536 -25.76 33.11 -19.62
N MET A 537 -25.38 32.93 -20.89
CA MET A 537 -25.45 33.99 -21.90
C MET A 537 -26.89 34.38 -22.26
N TRP A 538 -27.83 33.43 -22.24
CA TRP A 538 -29.24 33.68 -22.54
C TRP A 538 -29.97 34.44 -21.41
N LEU A 539 -29.63 34.17 -20.15
CA LEU A 539 -30.27 34.78 -18.96
C LEU A 539 -29.76 36.19 -18.59
N GLY A 540 -29.25 36.94 -19.58
CA GLY A 540 -28.92 38.36 -19.46
C GLY A 540 -27.53 38.67 -18.89
N ASN A 541 -27.13 39.94 -18.99
CA ASN A 541 -25.73 40.37 -18.93
C ASN A 541 -25.14 40.47 -17.50
N ARG A 542 -25.21 39.38 -16.71
CA ARG A 542 -24.67 39.31 -15.34
C ARG A 542 -23.17 39.03 -15.34
N SER A 543 -22.39 40.11 -15.46
CA SER A 543 -20.91 40.12 -15.48
C SER A 543 -20.25 39.25 -14.41
N LEU A 544 -20.79 39.23 -13.19
CA LEU A 544 -20.30 38.44 -12.05
C LEU A 544 -20.44 36.92 -12.30
N VAL A 545 -21.61 36.44 -12.77
CA VAL A 545 -21.82 35.02 -13.10
C VAL A 545 -20.92 34.63 -14.28
N LYS A 546 -20.74 35.52 -15.27
CA LYS A 546 -19.79 35.35 -16.38
C LYS A 546 -18.31 35.42 -15.94
N ARG A 547 -18.00 35.80 -14.70
CA ARG A 547 -16.67 35.72 -14.08
C ARG A 547 -16.53 34.41 -13.29
N GLU A 548 -17.52 34.04 -12.47
CA GLU A 548 -17.60 32.73 -11.79
C GLU A 548 -17.45 31.58 -12.80
N MET A 549 -18.21 31.60 -13.90
CA MET A 549 -18.15 30.61 -14.97
C MET A 549 -16.79 30.51 -15.66
N ARG A 550 -16.03 31.61 -15.77
CA ARG A 550 -14.68 31.62 -16.35
C ARG A 550 -13.59 31.15 -15.38
N ALA A 551 -13.90 31.02 -14.09
CA ALA A 551 -13.03 30.40 -13.09
C ALA A 551 -13.27 28.88 -12.96
N LEU A 552 -14.39 28.37 -13.49
CA LEU A 552 -14.58 26.93 -13.66
C LEU A 552 -13.63 26.40 -14.74
N GLN A 553 -13.22 25.14 -14.58
CA GLN A 553 -12.36 24.42 -15.52
C GLN A 553 -12.94 23.02 -15.69
N PRO A 554 -12.84 22.40 -16.87
CA PRO A 554 -13.27 21.02 -17.07
C PRO A 554 -12.52 20.09 -16.12
N LEU A 555 -13.24 19.08 -15.62
CA LEU A 555 -12.73 18.10 -14.68
C LEU A 555 -11.72 17.19 -15.40
N LYS A 556 -10.63 16.81 -14.73
CA LYS A 556 -9.55 15.99 -15.29
C LYS A 556 -9.09 14.96 -14.28
N ILE A 557 -9.17 13.68 -14.61
CA ILE A 557 -8.50 12.61 -13.85
C ILE A 557 -7.02 12.61 -14.23
N GLN A 558 -6.15 12.87 -13.26
CA GLN A 558 -4.71 13.12 -13.46
C GLN A 558 -3.87 11.89 -13.09
N PHE A 559 -2.80 11.65 -13.86
CA PHE A 559 -1.76 10.67 -13.55
C PHE A 559 -0.38 11.33 -13.72
N GLY A 560 0.32 11.54 -12.60
CA GLY A 560 1.49 12.41 -12.58
C GLY A 560 1.14 13.84 -13.06
N SER A 561 1.86 14.32 -14.07
CA SER A 561 1.61 15.61 -14.74
C SER A 561 0.56 15.56 -15.86
N ASN A 562 0.16 14.36 -16.30
CA ASN A 562 -0.78 14.15 -17.40
C ASN A 562 -2.22 13.93 -16.92
N PHE A 563 -3.16 13.83 -17.85
CA PHE A 563 -4.57 13.51 -17.57
C PHE A 563 -5.11 12.49 -18.58
N VAL A 564 -6.09 11.68 -18.16
CA VAL A 564 -6.70 10.68 -19.04
C VAL A 564 -7.59 11.38 -20.07
N ASP A 565 -7.21 11.28 -21.34
CA ASP A 565 -7.95 11.82 -22.48
C ASP A 565 -8.68 10.71 -23.26
N ARG A 566 -9.41 11.08 -24.32
CA ARG A 566 -10.15 10.12 -25.15
C ARG A 566 -9.25 9.19 -25.99
N SER A 567 -8.00 9.56 -26.28
CA SER A 567 -7.05 8.71 -26.99
C SER A 567 -6.33 7.71 -26.10
N THR A 568 -6.11 8.03 -24.81
CA THR A 568 -5.37 7.21 -23.84
C THR A 568 -5.73 5.71 -23.86
N PRO A 569 -7.01 5.28 -23.82
CA PRO A 569 -7.35 3.85 -23.82
C PRO A 569 -6.94 3.15 -25.13
N LEU A 570 -7.12 3.83 -26.28
CA LEU A 570 -6.80 3.30 -27.60
C LEU A 570 -5.28 3.23 -27.83
N VAL A 571 -4.54 4.25 -27.37
CA VAL A 571 -3.08 4.27 -27.41
C VAL A 571 -2.52 3.16 -26.51
N MET A 572 -3.09 2.96 -25.32
CA MET A 572 -2.67 1.91 -24.40
C MET A 572 -2.94 0.51 -24.97
N GLN A 573 -4.13 0.25 -25.50
CA GLN A 573 -4.47 -1.04 -26.10
C GLN A 573 -3.61 -1.33 -27.33
N SER A 574 -3.37 -0.32 -28.18
CA SER A 574 -2.46 -0.44 -29.32
C SER A 574 -1.02 -0.74 -28.88
N PHE A 575 -0.52 -0.10 -27.82
CA PHE A 575 0.79 -0.40 -27.25
C PHE A 575 0.87 -1.86 -26.76
N CYS A 576 -0.14 -2.33 -26.02
CA CYS A 576 -0.17 -3.71 -25.50
C CYS A 576 -0.12 -4.74 -26.63
N LEU A 577 -1.04 -4.63 -27.61
CA LEU A 577 -1.10 -5.55 -28.76
C LEU A 577 0.18 -5.53 -29.60
N ASN A 578 0.74 -4.35 -29.88
CA ASN A 578 2.00 -4.22 -30.64
C ASN A 578 3.20 -4.86 -29.91
N ARG A 579 3.28 -4.74 -28.57
CA ARG A 579 4.35 -5.38 -27.78
C ARG A 579 4.18 -6.90 -27.70
N THR A 580 2.96 -7.39 -27.49
CA THR A 580 2.65 -8.83 -27.54
C THR A 580 2.98 -9.45 -28.90
N MET A 581 2.62 -8.77 -29.99
CA MET A 581 2.97 -9.21 -31.35
C MET A 581 4.49 -9.20 -31.59
N THR A 582 5.20 -8.19 -31.10
CA THR A 582 6.66 -8.11 -31.18
C THR A 582 7.34 -9.28 -30.46
N LEU A 583 6.92 -9.60 -29.23
CA LEU A 583 7.45 -10.75 -28.46
C LEU A 583 7.16 -12.09 -29.18
N THR A 584 5.95 -12.25 -29.71
CA THR A 584 5.51 -13.42 -30.49
C THR A 584 6.39 -13.62 -31.74
N LEU A 585 6.67 -12.54 -32.49
CA LEU A 585 7.56 -12.57 -33.66
C LEU A 585 9.01 -12.88 -33.28
N ILE A 586 9.49 -12.43 -32.12
CA ILE A 586 10.82 -12.77 -31.61
C ILE A 586 10.92 -14.27 -31.28
N ARG A 587 9.93 -14.87 -30.57
CA ARG A 587 9.89 -16.32 -30.32
C ARG A 587 9.82 -17.11 -31.64
N SER A 588 8.96 -16.72 -32.58
CA SER A 588 8.87 -17.34 -33.92
C SER A 588 10.21 -17.33 -34.70
N ARG A 589 10.99 -16.25 -34.58
CA ARG A 589 12.34 -16.17 -35.19
C ARG A 589 13.37 -17.03 -34.46
N HIS A 590 13.25 -17.20 -33.15
CA HIS A 590 14.16 -18.04 -32.36
C HIS A 590 13.93 -19.54 -32.64
N MET A 591 12.68 -20.01 -32.61
CA MET A 591 12.35 -21.41 -32.92
C MET A 591 12.81 -21.82 -34.33
N ARG A 592 12.64 -20.94 -35.33
CA ARG A 592 13.13 -21.16 -36.70
C ARG A 592 14.66 -21.22 -36.84
N LYS A 593 15.42 -20.70 -35.88
CA LYS A 593 16.88 -20.85 -35.83
C LYS A 593 17.35 -22.11 -35.09
N GLN A 594 16.47 -22.74 -34.30
CA GLN A 594 16.75 -23.97 -33.57
C GLN A 594 16.33 -25.22 -34.34
N SER A 595 15.35 -25.13 -35.23
CA SER A 595 15.06 -26.18 -36.20
C SER A 595 16.29 -26.40 -37.09
N PRO A 596 16.88 -27.60 -37.15
CA PRO A 596 17.94 -27.88 -38.11
C PRO A 596 17.39 -27.74 -39.53
N SER A 597 18.23 -27.26 -40.45
CA SER A 597 17.95 -27.27 -41.88
C SER A 597 18.07 -28.71 -42.40
N PHE A 598 16.92 -29.36 -42.56
CA PHE A 598 16.76 -30.58 -43.37
C PHE A 598 16.85 -30.25 -44.87
#